data_AF-A0A935E7Q2-F1
#
_entry.id   AF-A0A935E7Q2-F1
#
_cell.length_a   1.000
_cell.length_b   1.000
_cell.length_c   1.000
_cell.angle_alpha   90.00
_cell.angle_beta   90.00
_cell.angle_gamma   90.00
#
_symmetry.space_group_name_H-M   'P 1'
#
loop_
_entity.id
_entity.type
_entity.pdbx_description
1 polymer ?
#
loop_
_entity_poly.entity_id
_entity_poly.type
_entity_poly.pdbx_seq_one_letter_code
_entity_poly.pdbx_strand_id
1 'polypeptide(L)'
;MLTLSTVHSAKGCEWAAVHLIHAADGCFPADMALSTKDGLEEERRLMYVALTRARDVLNVYVPLRYHHTRGTGDRHSYAPLSRFLSPLRHRFDERADGQPGSPDGSGEFLGGTTVTVADEVDSLNAGLWQL
;
A
#
# COMPACT_ATOMS: atom_id res chain seq x y z
N MET A 1 7.44 -19.81 3.13
CA MET A 1 6.22 -19.74 3.97
C MET A 1 5.63 -18.35 3.79
N LEU A 2 4.31 -18.24 3.58
CA LEU A 2 3.60 -16.96 3.39
C LEU A 2 2.79 -16.67 4.66
N THR A 3 2.85 -15.44 5.16
CA THR A 3 2.06 -14.98 6.31
C THR A 3 1.19 -13.81 5.89
N LEU A 4 -0.13 -13.93 6.10
CA LEU A 4 -1.08 -12.83 5.95
C LEU A 4 -1.42 -12.27 7.32
N SER A 5 -1.29 -10.95 7.49
CA SER A 5 -1.51 -10.28 8.77
C SER A 5 -2.06 -8.87 8.54
N THR A 6 -2.59 -8.27 9.61
CA THR A 6 -2.87 -6.83 9.64
C THR A 6 -1.63 -6.08 10.10
N VAL A 7 -1.53 -4.79 9.76
CA VAL A 7 -0.39 -3.93 10.17
C VAL A 7 -0.23 -3.89 11.69
N HIS A 8 -1.34 -3.89 12.43
CA HIS A 8 -1.35 -3.89 13.89
C HIS A 8 -0.68 -5.13 14.48
N SER A 9 -1.01 -6.30 13.93
CA SER A 9 -0.46 -7.59 14.39
C SER A 9 0.97 -7.83 13.90
N ALA A 10 1.45 -7.06 12.92
CA ALA A 10 2.80 -7.18 12.39
C ALA A 10 3.88 -6.49 13.26
N LYS A 11 3.47 -5.73 14.28
CA LYS A 11 4.40 -5.02 15.17
C LYS A 11 5.34 -6.00 15.88
N GLY A 12 6.65 -5.77 15.74
CA GLY A 12 7.69 -6.60 16.37
C GLY A 12 8.09 -7.83 15.56
N CYS A 13 7.46 -8.08 14.41
CA CYS A 13 7.91 -9.06 13.42
C CYS A 13 8.69 -8.36 12.30
N GLU A 14 9.52 -9.11 11.59
CA GLU A 14 10.28 -8.64 10.41
C GLU A 14 10.32 -9.77 9.38
N TRP A 15 10.29 -9.42 8.10
CA TRP A 15 10.33 -10.37 7.00
C TRP A 15 11.32 -9.92 5.92
N ALA A 16 11.90 -10.88 5.22
CA ALA A 16 12.76 -10.60 4.06
C ALA A 16 12.02 -9.77 3.01
N ALA A 17 10.76 -10.11 2.72
CA ALA A 17 9.90 -9.39 1.79
C ALA A 17 8.53 -9.06 2.41
N VAL A 18 8.04 -7.84 2.20
CA VAL A 18 6.70 -7.40 2.63
C VAL A 18 5.92 -6.83 1.44
N HIS A 19 4.65 -7.23 1.35
CA HIS A 19 3.71 -6.76 0.33
C HIS A 19 2.56 -6.01 1.02
N LEU A 20 2.53 -4.68 0.87
CA LEU A 20 1.48 -3.79 1.39
C LEU A 20 0.43 -3.55 0.30
N ILE A 21 -0.69 -4.27 0.36
CA ILE A 21 -1.59 -4.43 -0.79
C ILE A 21 -2.64 -3.32 -1.04
N HIS A 22 -2.86 -2.40 -0.09
CA HIS A 22 -3.99 -1.45 -0.16
C HIS A 22 -3.61 -0.04 0.30
N ALA A 23 -2.51 0.49 -0.23
CA ALA A 23 -2.02 1.81 0.14
C ALA A 23 -2.70 2.94 -0.64
N ALA A 24 -4.03 3.02 -0.50
CA ALA A 24 -4.88 4.03 -1.13
C ALA A 24 -5.57 4.91 -0.09
N ASP A 25 -5.85 6.16 -0.42
CA ASP A 25 -6.59 7.06 0.48
C ASP A 25 -8.01 6.54 0.72
N GLY A 26 -8.45 6.58 1.97
CA GLY A 26 -9.70 5.97 2.45
C GLY A 26 -9.55 4.53 2.96
N CYS A 27 -8.51 3.82 2.52
CA CYS A 27 -8.11 2.53 3.09
C CYS A 27 -6.92 2.67 4.03
N PHE A 28 -5.92 3.44 3.64
CA PHE A 28 -4.73 3.70 4.43
C PHE A 28 -4.17 5.10 4.10
N PRO A 29 -4.55 6.17 4.83
CA PRO A 29 -5.30 6.14 6.10
C PRO A 29 -6.75 5.69 5.95
N ALA A 30 -7.25 4.95 6.94
CA ALA A 30 -8.65 4.54 6.98
C ALA A 30 -9.58 5.72 7.29
N ASP A 31 -10.63 5.92 6.47
CA ASP A 31 -11.60 7.02 6.67
C ASP A 31 -12.21 7.05 8.08
N MET A 32 -12.44 5.86 8.66
CA MET A 32 -12.96 5.74 10.02
C MET A 32 -12.01 6.31 11.08
N ALA A 33 -10.70 6.15 10.89
CA ALA A 33 -9.69 6.66 11.82
C ALA A 33 -9.60 8.19 11.78
N LEU A 34 -9.88 8.81 10.62
CA LEU A 34 -9.85 10.26 10.42
C LEU A 34 -10.94 11.03 11.20
N SER A 35 -11.94 10.33 11.74
CA SER A 35 -12.98 10.93 12.58
C SER A 35 -12.50 11.36 13.97
N THR A 36 -11.29 10.93 14.37
CA THR A 36 -10.71 11.23 15.68
C THR A 36 -9.58 12.25 15.56
N LYS A 37 -9.38 13.05 16.62
CA LYS A 37 -8.41 14.16 16.64
C LYS A 37 -6.98 13.70 16.34
N ASP A 38 -6.59 12.52 16.84
CA ASP A 38 -5.23 11.99 16.72
C ASP A 38 -5.12 10.79 15.75
N GLY A 39 -6.24 10.42 15.10
CA GLY A 39 -6.30 9.21 14.29
C GLY A 39 -5.44 9.27 13.03
N LEU A 40 -5.30 10.45 12.41
CA LEU A 40 -4.41 10.62 11.27
C LEU A 40 -2.93 10.39 11.63
N GLU A 41 -2.51 10.86 12.80
CA GLU A 41 -1.14 10.64 13.28
C GLU A 41 -0.90 9.17 13.65
N GLU A 42 -1.91 8.50 14.21
CA GLU A 42 -1.84 7.06 14.47
C GLU A 42 -1.73 6.24 13.18
N GLU A 43 -2.55 6.54 12.17
CA GLU A 43 -2.46 5.91 10.85
C GLU A 43 -1.10 6.15 10.18
N ARG A 44 -0.49 7.33 10.38
CA ARG A 44 0.88 7.60 9.93
C ARG A 44 1.90 6.69 10.63
N ARG A 45 1.77 6.50 11.95
CA ARG A 45 2.62 5.56 12.72
C ARG A 45 2.44 4.12 12.24
N LEU A 46 1.21 3.72 11.92
CA LEU A 46 0.93 2.41 11.35
C LEU A 46 1.56 2.24 9.97
N MET A 47 1.49 3.24 9.09
CA MET A 47 2.16 3.22 7.79
C MET A 47 3.66 3.01 7.97
N TYR A 48 4.28 3.75 8.88
CA TYR A 48 5.69 3.56 9.22
C TYR A 48 5.99 2.14 9.69
N VAL A 49 5.16 1.57 10.58
CA VAL A 49 5.32 0.17 11.01
C VAL A 49 5.29 -0.75 9.79
N ALA A 50 4.30 -0.63 8.90
CA ALA A 50 4.17 -1.47 7.71
C ALA A 50 5.40 -1.41 6.79
N LEU A 51 5.89 -0.21 6.49
CA LEU A 51 7.05 -0.01 5.60
C LEU A 51 8.34 -0.57 6.22
N THR A 52 8.51 -0.41 7.53
CA THR A 52 9.71 -0.86 8.27
C THR A 52 9.71 -2.35 8.63
N ARG A 53 8.65 -3.10 8.29
CA ARG A 53 8.63 -4.55 8.48
C ARG A 53 9.46 -5.29 7.42
N ALA A 54 9.71 -4.65 6.29
CA ALA A 54 10.52 -5.18 5.20
C ALA A 54 12.01 -5.06 5.54
N ARG A 55 12.76 -6.15 5.37
CA ARG A 55 14.21 -6.14 5.48
C ARG A 55 14.89 -5.91 4.13
N ASP A 56 14.51 -6.70 3.13
CA ASP A 56 15.19 -6.70 1.84
C ASP A 56 14.27 -6.10 0.76
N VAL A 57 13.00 -6.50 0.70
CA VAL A 57 12.08 -6.09 -0.38
C VAL A 57 10.78 -5.54 0.17
N LEU A 58 10.38 -4.36 -0.30
CA LEU A 58 9.11 -3.74 0.00
C LEU A 58 8.32 -3.48 -1.30
N ASN A 59 7.17 -4.13 -1.41
CA ASN A 59 6.23 -3.89 -2.49
C ASN A 59 4.96 -3.26 -1.93
N VAL A 60 4.57 -2.13 -2.49
CA VAL A 60 3.37 -1.38 -2.13
C VAL A 60 2.43 -1.39 -3.31
N TYR A 61 1.16 -1.70 -3.08
CA TYR A 61 0.16 -1.79 -4.13
C TYR A 61 -0.94 -0.76 -3.88
N VAL A 62 -1.28 -0.07 -4.96
CA VAL A 62 -2.35 0.92 -4.99
C VAL A 62 -3.37 0.42 -5.99
N PRO A 63 -4.48 -0.20 -5.53
CA PRO A 63 -5.49 -0.69 -6.44
C PRO A 63 -6.14 0.48 -7.18
N LEU A 64 -6.47 0.31 -8.46
CA LEU A 64 -7.19 1.34 -9.22
C LEU A 64 -8.61 1.55 -8.68
N ARG A 65 -9.25 0.45 -8.24
CA ARG A 65 -10.63 0.42 -7.74
C ARG A 65 -10.73 -0.47 -6.51
N TYR A 66 -11.59 -0.11 -5.57
CA TYR A 66 -11.97 -0.99 -4.46
C TYR A 66 -13.49 -1.04 -4.29
N HIS A 67 -13.97 -2.21 -3.88
CA HIS A 67 -15.39 -2.53 -3.76
C HIS A 67 -15.86 -2.28 -2.32
N HIS A 68 -17.01 -1.62 -2.16
CA HIS A 68 -17.60 -1.43 -0.85
C HIS A 68 -18.39 -2.67 -0.44
N THR A 69 -17.96 -3.36 0.62
CA THR A 69 -18.53 -4.63 1.10
C THR A 69 -19.96 -4.53 1.66
N ARG A 70 -20.60 -3.36 1.63
CA ARG A 70 -21.94 -3.11 2.18
C ARG A 70 -23.03 -2.90 1.12
N GLY A 71 -23.00 -3.65 0.03
CA GLY A 71 -24.06 -3.62 -0.99
C GLY A 71 -24.06 -4.83 -1.91
N THR A 72 -25.25 -5.23 -2.37
CA THR A 72 -25.46 -6.26 -3.39
C THR A 72 -25.30 -5.65 -4.78
N GLY A 73 -24.11 -5.15 -5.12
CA GLY A 73 -23.87 -4.49 -6.41
C GLY A 73 -22.40 -4.23 -6.74
N ASP A 74 -22.14 -3.96 -8.01
CA ASP A 74 -20.82 -3.69 -8.61
C ASP A 74 -20.41 -2.21 -8.42
N ARG A 75 -20.60 -1.68 -7.20
CA ARG A 75 -20.31 -0.27 -6.90
C ARG A 75 -18.90 -0.12 -6.34
N HIS A 76 -18.06 0.59 -7.07
CA HIS A 76 -16.65 0.82 -6.71
C HIS A 76 -16.36 2.30 -6.56
N SER A 77 -15.36 2.57 -5.73
CA SER A 77 -14.66 3.85 -5.74
C SER A 77 -13.30 3.69 -6.39
N TYR A 78 -12.87 4.73 -7.10
CA TYR A 78 -11.47 4.82 -7.52
C TYR A 78 -10.60 5.10 -6.29
N ALA A 79 -9.50 4.39 -6.18
CA ALA A 79 -8.57 4.52 -5.07
C ALA A 79 -7.44 5.49 -5.46
N PRO A 80 -7.41 6.71 -4.91
CA PRO A 80 -6.25 7.58 -5.09
C PRO A 80 -5.07 7.04 -4.27
N LEU A 81 -3.84 7.38 -4.68
CA LEU A 81 -2.62 7.07 -3.93
C LEU A 81 -2.74 7.58 -2.49
N SER A 82 -2.29 6.78 -1.52
CA SER A 82 -2.23 7.22 -0.12
C SER A 82 -1.49 8.55 0.02
N ARG A 83 -2.08 9.48 0.77
CA ARG A 83 -1.47 10.78 1.09
C ARG A 83 -0.11 10.65 1.80
N PHE A 84 0.13 9.55 2.51
CA PHE A 84 1.42 9.28 3.17
C PHE A 84 2.53 8.87 2.20
N LEU A 85 2.16 8.29 1.06
CA LEU A 85 3.11 7.87 0.03
C LEU A 85 3.38 8.96 -1.00
N SER A 86 2.48 9.95 -1.13
CA SER A 86 2.65 11.04 -2.09
C SER A 86 4.02 11.75 -1.98
N PRO A 87 4.53 12.10 -0.78
CA PRO A 87 5.86 12.69 -0.64
C PRO A 87 7.01 11.72 -0.95
N LEU A 88 6.79 10.42 -0.73
CA LEU A 88 7.80 9.37 -0.88
C LEU A 88 7.81 8.74 -2.26
N ARG A 89 6.86 9.11 -3.12
CA ARG A 89 6.61 8.50 -4.43
C ARG A 89 7.88 8.39 -5.28
N HIS A 90 8.72 9.42 -5.25
CA HIS A 90 10.00 9.47 -5.98
C HIS A 90 11.03 8.43 -5.52
N ARG A 91 10.85 7.82 -4.34
CA ARG A 91 11.75 6.80 -3.79
C ARG A 91 11.35 5.38 -4.19
N PHE A 92 10.24 5.22 -4.90
CA PHE A 92 9.78 3.92 -5.35
C PHE A 92 9.85 3.82 -6.87
N ASP A 93 10.18 2.62 -7.35
CA ASP A 93 10.04 2.30 -8.76
C ASP A 93 8.55 2.06 -9.07
N GLU A 94 7.97 2.93 -9.89
CA GLU A 94 6.59 2.78 -10.33
C GLU A 94 6.48 1.72 -11.43
N ARG A 95 5.69 0.68 -11.15
CA ARG A 95 5.30 -0.35 -12.11
C ARG A 95 3.79 -0.35 -12.25
N ALA A 96 3.29 0.13 -13.38
CA ALA A 96 1.90 -0.12 -13.76
C ALA A 96 1.83 -1.49 -14.43
N ASP A 97 1.16 -2.46 -13.81
CA ASP A 97 0.82 -3.71 -14.49
C ASP A 97 -0.28 -3.41 -15.51
N GLY A 98 0.16 -3.03 -16.71
CA GLY A 98 -0.67 -2.54 -17.80
C GLY A 98 0.03 -2.68 -19.15
N GLN A 99 0.46 -3.89 -19.50
CA GLN A 99 0.73 -4.20 -20.90
C GLN A 99 -0.60 -4.63 -21.55
N PRO A 100 -1.13 -3.91 -22.56
CA PRO A 100 -2.26 -4.40 -23.33
C PRO A 100 -1.83 -5.71 -24.00
N GLY A 101 -2.66 -6.76 -23.84
CA GLY A 101 -2.28 -8.13 -24.09
C GLY A 101 -1.64 -8.42 -25.45
N SER A 102 -0.66 -9.32 -25.44
CA SER A 102 -0.54 -10.31 -26.51
C SER A 102 -1.86 -11.10 -26.59
N PRO A 103 -2.33 -11.49 -27.78
CA PRO A 103 -3.73 -11.90 -27.98
C PRO A 103 -4.09 -13.31 -27.45
N ASP A 104 -3.21 -14.01 -26.73
CA ASP A 104 -3.50 -15.38 -26.26
C ASP A 104 -3.90 -15.41 -24.77
N GLY A 105 -5.21 -15.32 -24.59
CA GLY A 105 -6.07 -15.90 -23.55
C GLY A 105 -5.52 -16.21 -22.15
N SER A 106 -5.95 -15.42 -21.15
CA SER A 106 -6.73 -15.88 -19.97
C SER A 106 -6.86 -14.76 -18.93
N GLY A 107 -8.10 -14.35 -18.62
CA GLY A 107 -8.47 -13.61 -17.40
C GLY A 107 -8.01 -12.15 -17.31
N GLU A 108 -8.95 -11.22 -17.47
CA GLU A 108 -8.76 -9.78 -17.27
C GLU A 108 -8.26 -9.47 -15.85
N PHE A 109 -6.96 -9.19 -15.70
CA PHE A 109 -6.42 -8.53 -14.52
C PHE A 109 -6.53 -7.02 -14.71
N LEU A 110 -7.47 -6.42 -13.98
CA LEU A 110 -7.65 -4.97 -13.91
C LEU A 110 -6.48 -4.34 -13.14
N GLY A 111 -5.66 -3.60 -13.87
CA GLY A 111 -4.39 -3.02 -13.42
C GLY A 111 -4.47 -2.27 -12.09
N GLY A 112 -3.55 -2.61 -11.19
CA GLY A 112 -3.16 -1.80 -10.05
C GLY A 112 -1.77 -1.22 -10.29
N THR A 113 -1.48 -0.06 -9.71
CA THR A 113 -0.11 0.46 -9.70
C THR A 113 0.65 -0.28 -8.60
N THR A 114 1.65 -1.05 -9.01
CA THR A 114 2.63 -1.69 -8.14
C THR A 114 3.80 -0.73 -7.95
N VAL A 115 4.21 -0.51 -6.71
CA VAL A 115 5.21 0.46 -6.31
C VAL A 115 6.28 -0.33 -5.55
N THR A 116 7.45 -0.56 -6.16
CA THR A 116 8.46 -1.50 -5.63
C THR A 116 9.72 -0.78 -5.15
N VAL A 117 10.29 -1.19 -4.01
CA VAL A 117 11.64 -0.82 -3.56
C VAL A 117 12.37 -2.10 -3.15
N ALA A 118 13.48 -2.39 -3.81
CA ALA A 118 14.30 -3.57 -3.52
C ALA A 118 15.65 -3.23 -2.86
N ASP A 119 16.13 -1.97 -2.90
CA ASP A 119 17.54 -1.70 -2.57
C ASP A 119 17.80 -0.68 -1.44
N GLU A 120 16.82 0.11 -0.97
CA GLU A 120 17.08 1.20 0.01
C GLU A 120 15.97 1.41 1.07
N VAL A 121 15.47 0.34 1.69
CA VAL A 121 14.44 0.45 2.74
C VAL A 121 14.90 1.33 3.92
N ASP A 122 16.18 1.27 4.29
CA ASP A 122 16.75 2.06 5.39
C ASP A 122 16.82 3.57 5.10
N SER A 123 17.21 3.97 3.88
CA SER A 123 17.23 5.37 3.43
C SER A 123 15.82 5.98 3.40
N LEU A 124 14.83 5.14 3.04
CA LEU A 124 13.41 5.52 3.03
C LEU A 124 12.93 5.82 4.46
N ASN A 125 13.31 4.96 5.42
CA ASN A 125 12.97 5.09 6.83
C ASN A 125 13.59 6.33 7.50
N ALA A 126 14.82 6.69 7.14
CA ALA A 126 15.50 7.86 7.71
C ALA A 126 14.87 9.20 7.27
N GLY A 127 14.38 9.29 6.03
CA GLY A 127 13.77 10.52 5.50
C GLY A 127 12.29 10.73 5.86
N LEU A 128 11.63 9.71 6.41
CA LEU A 128 10.22 9.75 6.81
C LEU A 128 9.93 10.72 7.98
N TRP A 129 10.95 11.15 8.72
CA TRP A 129 10.83 11.98 9.93
C TRP A 129 11.24 13.45 9.73
N GLN A 130 11.71 13.82 8.52
CA GLN A 130 12.14 15.18 8.21
C GLN A 130 11.09 16.00 7.42
N LEU A 131 9.87 15.46 7.25
CA LEU A 131 8.71 16.09 6.61
C LEU A 131 7.54 16.17 7.59
#